data_AF-A0A4P8XXM7-F1
#
_entry.id   AF-A0A4P8XXM7-F1
#
_cell.length_a   1.000
_cell.length_b   1.000
_cell.length_c   1.000
_cell.angle_alpha   90.00
_cell.angle_beta   90.00
_cell.angle_gamma   90.00
#
_symmetry.space_group_name_H-M   'P 1'
#
loop_
_entity.id
_entity.type
_entity.pdbx_description
1 polymer ?
#
loop_
_entity_poly.entity_id
_entity_poly.type
_entity_poly.pdbx_seq_one_letter_code
_entity_poly.pdbx_strand_id
1 'polypeptide(L)'
;MKSTTSEDYISTVEWLKTVVQDCELILCEVSALEYLELFNGYMNESKIQVYAKEKGQFSNIEYNVVDSFDEIDYFVSEGVLCTTLNQTINDMLANYDNIDELAFLESLSNYYFSNNNSFDNLVINPKNIGLFNQLKEKAITYYTQD
;
A
#
# COMPACT_ATOMS: atom_id res chain seq x y z
N MET A 1 -5.19 15.30 16.70
CA MET A 1 -5.13 14.06 17.52
C MET A 1 -4.34 13.03 16.73
N LYS A 2 -3.64 12.07 17.35
CA LYS A 2 -3.09 10.91 16.63
C LYS A 2 -3.95 9.68 16.93
N SER A 3 -4.05 8.73 15.99
CA SER A 3 -4.55 7.39 16.28
C SER A 3 -3.51 6.57 17.06
N THR A 4 -3.80 5.31 17.35
CA THR A 4 -2.82 4.36 17.88
C THR A 4 -1.71 4.08 16.85
N THR A 5 -0.56 3.56 17.32
CA THR A 5 0.58 3.14 16.50
C THR A 5 0.69 1.62 16.46
N SER A 6 1.50 1.07 15.55
CA SER A 6 1.62 -0.39 15.37
C SER A 6 2.23 -1.12 16.57
N GLU A 7 2.94 -0.42 17.46
CA GLU A 7 3.63 -0.98 18.64
C GLU A 7 2.71 -1.72 19.62
N ASP A 8 1.45 -1.31 19.68
CA ASP A 8 0.46 -1.86 20.60
C ASP A 8 -0.21 -3.15 20.07
N TYR A 9 0.19 -3.64 18.89
CA TYR A 9 -0.49 -4.71 18.16
C TYR A 9 0.46 -5.84 17.76
N ILE A 10 -0.10 -7.05 17.55
CA ILE A 10 0.68 -8.23 17.18
C ILE A 10 1.11 -8.18 15.71
N SER A 11 0.34 -7.49 14.87
CA SER A 11 0.67 -7.29 13.45
C SER A 11 0.20 -5.93 12.93
N THR A 12 0.85 -5.46 11.88
CA THR A 12 0.47 -4.24 11.14
C THR A 12 -0.96 -4.33 10.60
N VAL A 13 -1.40 -5.52 10.15
CA VAL A 13 -2.77 -5.77 9.70
C VAL A 13 -3.77 -5.54 10.83
N GLU A 14 -3.51 -6.04 12.05
CA GLU A 14 -4.38 -5.85 13.20
C GLU A 14 -4.47 -4.38 13.64
N TRP A 15 -3.33 -3.68 13.61
CA TRP A 15 -3.28 -2.24 13.87
C TRP A 15 -4.12 -1.46 12.85
N LEU A 16 -3.89 -1.68 11.54
CA LEU A 16 -4.63 -1.00 10.47
C LEU A 16 -6.13 -1.26 10.60
N LYS A 17 -6.55 -2.52 10.82
CA LYS A 17 -7.95 -2.88 11.10
C LYS A 17 -8.51 -2.06 12.25
N THR A 18 -7.79 -1.96 13.37
CA THR A 18 -8.28 -1.25 14.55
C THR A 18 -8.49 0.25 14.28
N VAL A 19 -7.71 0.86 13.40
CA VAL A 19 -7.82 2.29 13.11
C VAL A 19 -8.90 2.60 12.05
N VAL A 20 -9.04 1.76 11.02
CA VAL A 20 -9.90 2.08 9.85
C VAL A 20 -11.14 1.19 9.68
N GLN A 21 -11.34 0.18 10.52
CA GLN A 21 -12.51 -0.69 10.43
C GLN A 21 -13.82 0.11 10.53
N ASP A 22 -14.76 -0.24 9.66
CA ASP A 22 -16.07 0.37 9.52
C ASP A 22 -16.03 1.88 9.22
N CYS A 23 -14.88 2.41 8.79
CA CYS A 23 -14.72 3.77 8.30
C CYS A 23 -14.81 3.81 6.77
N GLU A 24 -15.34 4.90 6.22
CA GLU A 24 -15.33 5.16 4.77
C GLU A 24 -13.96 5.70 4.33
N LEU A 25 -12.91 4.92 4.58
CA LEU A 25 -11.51 5.19 4.25
C LEU A 25 -10.92 3.97 3.54
N ILE A 26 -10.35 4.16 2.36
CA ILE A 26 -9.71 3.07 1.60
C ILE A 26 -8.21 3.10 1.87
N LEU A 27 -7.64 2.07 2.48
CA LEU A 27 -6.19 1.93 2.60
C LEU A 27 -5.54 1.98 1.20
N CYS A 28 -4.50 2.79 1.05
CA CYS A 28 -3.74 2.94 -0.19
C CYS A 28 -2.23 2.99 0.09
N GLU A 29 -1.41 3.06 -0.95
CA GLU A 29 0.06 3.15 -0.87
C GLU A 29 0.68 2.12 0.11
N VAL A 30 1.59 2.53 1.00
CA VAL A 30 2.30 1.62 1.91
C VAL A 30 1.34 0.93 2.86
N SER A 31 0.32 1.63 3.38
CA SER A 31 -0.68 0.98 4.24
C SER A 31 -1.48 -0.11 3.52
N ALA A 32 -1.72 0.02 2.21
CA ALA A 32 -2.30 -1.06 1.43
C ALA A 32 -1.31 -2.21 1.20
N LEU A 33 -0.03 -1.93 0.96
CA LEU A 33 1.01 -2.96 0.86
C LEU A 33 1.12 -3.78 2.14
N GLU A 34 1.05 -3.12 3.30
CA GLU A 34 1.03 -3.75 4.62
C GLU A 34 -0.22 -4.62 4.82
N TYR A 35 -1.39 -4.11 4.45
CA TYR A 35 -2.64 -4.86 4.57
C TYR A 35 -2.73 -6.06 3.60
N LEU A 36 -2.11 -5.95 2.43
CA LEU A 36 -1.97 -7.02 1.44
C LEU A 36 -0.85 -8.02 1.78
N GLU A 37 -0.15 -7.83 2.91
CA GLU A 37 0.97 -8.64 3.36
C GLU A 37 2.14 -8.71 2.35
N LEU A 38 2.31 -7.64 1.55
CA LEU A 38 3.44 -7.49 0.64
C LEU A 38 4.61 -6.77 1.31
N PHE A 39 4.33 -6.00 2.35
CA PHE A 39 5.32 -5.30 3.17
C PHE A 39 5.03 -5.56 4.63
N ASN A 40 6.05 -5.85 5.43
CA ASN A 40 5.85 -6.11 6.86
C ASN A 40 5.54 -4.83 7.67
N GLY A 41 5.79 -3.67 7.07
CA GLY A 41 5.70 -2.38 7.73
C GLY A 41 6.98 -2.02 8.47
N TYR A 42 7.00 -0.79 8.98
CA TYR A 42 8.13 -0.29 9.75
C TYR A 42 7.96 -0.55 11.25
N MET A 43 9.09 -0.64 11.95
CA MET A 43 9.09 -0.58 13.41
C MET A 43 8.47 0.74 13.85
N ASN A 44 7.53 0.66 14.79
CA ASN A 44 6.85 1.82 15.36
C ASN A 44 6.09 2.66 14.32
N GLU A 45 5.54 2.00 13.31
CA GLU A 45 4.73 2.65 12.28
C GLU A 45 3.54 3.39 12.89
N SER A 46 3.32 4.60 12.38
CA SER A 46 2.26 5.50 12.84
C SER A 46 1.54 6.21 11.69
N LYS A 47 2.12 6.24 10.50
CA LYS A 47 1.57 6.81 9.28
C LYS A 47 0.60 5.81 8.65
N ILE A 48 -0.61 6.29 8.35
CA ILE A 48 -1.61 5.51 7.62
C ILE A 48 -2.00 6.31 6.38
N GLN A 49 -1.94 5.70 5.20
CA GLN A 49 -2.35 6.33 3.95
C GLN A 49 -3.72 5.81 3.53
N VAL A 50 -4.63 6.74 3.25
CA VAL A 50 -6.00 6.41 2.82
C VAL A 50 -6.48 7.32 1.70
N TYR A 51 -7.33 6.79 0.83
CA TYR A 51 -8.29 7.62 0.09
C TYR A 51 -9.49 7.93 0.98
N ALA A 52 -9.94 9.19 0.95
CA ALA A 52 -11.06 9.68 1.73
C ALA A 52 -11.87 10.71 0.96
N LYS A 53 -13.16 10.86 1.27
CA LYS A 53 -13.99 11.94 0.68
C LYS A 53 -13.79 13.29 1.37
N GLU A 54 -13.28 13.27 2.59
CA GLU A 54 -12.95 14.46 3.37
C GLU A 54 -11.78 14.19 4.32
N LYS A 55 -11.15 15.26 4.81
CA LYS A 55 -10.08 15.12 5.81
C LYS A 55 -10.65 14.70 7.16
N GLY A 56 -10.03 13.70 7.79
CA GLY A 56 -10.36 13.30 9.15
C GLY A 56 -9.62 14.07 10.25
N GLN A 57 -9.83 13.66 11.49
CA GLN A 57 -9.29 14.33 12.69
C GLN A 57 -7.87 13.89 13.10
N PHE A 58 -7.40 12.77 12.56
CA PHE A 58 -6.12 12.16 12.95
C PHE A 58 -4.97 12.69 12.10
N SER A 59 -3.97 13.31 12.73
CA SER A 59 -2.86 13.98 12.05
C SER A 59 -1.79 13.03 11.50
N ASN A 60 -1.81 11.77 11.93
CA ASN A 60 -0.91 10.72 11.46
C ASN A 60 -1.53 9.89 10.32
N ILE A 61 -2.77 10.22 9.91
CA ILE A 61 -3.37 9.67 8.72
C ILE A 61 -3.17 10.67 7.58
N GLU A 62 -2.60 10.21 6.48
CA GLU A 62 -2.53 10.94 5.22
C GLU A 62 -3.81 10.69 4.42
N TYR A 63 -4.64 11.72 4.33
CA TYR A 63 -5.90 11.67 3.59
C TYR A 63 -5.68 12.16 2.16
N ASN A 64 -5.60 11.23 1.22
CA ASN A 64 -5.70 11.49 -0.21
C ASN A 64 -7.17 11.78 -0.54
N VAL A 65 -7.55 13.07 -0.48
CA VAL A 65 -8.94 13.49 -0.65
C VAL A 65 -9.38 13.38 -2.11
N VAL A 66 -10.46 12.64 -2.36
CA VAL A 66 -11.06 12.40 -3.68
C VAL A 66 -12.56 12.72 -3.66
N ASP A 67 -13.11 13.11 -4.80
CA ASP A 67 -14.54 13.46 -4.91
C ASP A 67 -15.45 12.21 -4.78
N SER A 68 -14.97 11.05 -5.24
CA SER A 68 -15.68 9.76 -5.19
C SER A 68 -14.69 8.60 -5.16
N PHE A 69 -15.18 7.41 -4.77
CA PHE A 69 -14.43 6.16 -4.83
C PHE A 69 -14.68 5.35 -6.12
N ASP A 70 -15.54 5.85 -7.02
CA ASP A 70 -15.97 5.10 -8.22
C ASP A 70 -14.83 4.73 -9.18
N GLU A 71 -13.74 5.50 -9.19
CA GLU A 71 -12.56 5.27 -10.04
C GLU A 71 -11.42 4.54 -9.32
N ILE A 72 -11.63 4.13 -8.07
CA ILE A 72 -10.65 3.42 -7.25
C ILE A 72 -11.07 1.96 -7.22
N ASP A 73 -10.21 1.05 -7.69
CA ASP A 73 -10.44 -0.37 -7.54
C ASP A 73 -10.02 -0.82 -6.14
N TYR A 74 -11.00 -1.22 -5.33
CA TYR A 74 -10.80 -1.64 -3.94
C TYR A 74 -11.68 -2.83 -3.58
N PHE A 75 -11.30 -3.53 -2.51
CA PHE A 75 -12.11 -4.59 -1.92
C PHE A 75 -12.43 -4.28 -0.46
N VAL A 76 -13.44 -4.96 0.06
CA VAL A 76 -13.82 -4.90 1.47
C VAL A 76 -13.51 -6.25 2.11
N SER A 77 -12.75 -6.23 3.20
CA SER A 77 -12.47 -7.40 4.02
C SER A 77 -12.60 -7.05 5.49
N GLU A 78 -13.50 -7.72 6.21
CA GLU A 78 -13.73 -7.50 7.65
C GLU A 78 -13.99 -6.04 8.05
N GLY A 79 -14.70 -5.30 7.20
CA GLY A 79 -15.03 -3.88 7.43
C GLY A 79 -13.91 -2.90 7.06
N VAL A 80 -12.78 -3.39 6.54
CA VAL A 80 -11.70 -2.56 6.01
C VAL A 80 -11.81 -2.47 4.49
N LEU A 81 -11.76 -1.24 3.96
CA LEU A 81 -11.63 -0.98 2.52
C LEU A 81 -10.12 -0.87 2.21
N CYS A 82 -9.65 -1.58 1.19
CA CYS A 82 -8.25 -1.54 0.76
C CYS A 82 -8.17 -1.60 -0.77
N THR A 83 -7.29 -0.80 -1.37
CA THR A 83 -7.03 -0.86 -2.82
C THR A 83 -6.63 -2.27 -3.23
N THR A 84 -7.08 -2.72 -4.41
CA THR A 84 -6.64 -4.02 -4.93
C THR A 84 -5.14 -3.99 -5.20
N LEU A 85 -4.52 -5.17 -5.29
CA LEU A 85 -3.11 -5.29 -5.66
C LEU A 85 -2.73 -4.43 -6.87
N ASN A 86 -3.50 -4.55 -7.96
CA ASN A 86 -3.21 -3.82 -9.19
C ASN A 86 -3.41 -2.32 -9.00
N GLN A 87 -4.43 -1.90 -8.25
CA GLN A 87 -4.64 -0.49 -7.91
C GLN A 87 -3.45 0.07 -7.12
N THR A 88 -3.08 -0.57 -6.00
CA THR A 88 -1.95 -0.16 -5.14
C THR A 88 -0.66 0.00 -5.94
N ILE A 89 -0.29 -1.02 -6.74
CA ILE A 89 0.94 -0.98 -7.54
C ILE A 89 0.88 0.15 -8.59
N ASN A 90 -0.27 0.34 -9.25
CA ASN A 90 -0.40 1.39 -10.27
C ASN A 90 -0.41 2.80 -9.68
N ASP A 91 -0.98 2.99 -8.50
CA ASP A 91 -0.97 4.28 -7.79
C ASP A 91 0.46 4.63 -7.39
N MET A 92 1.19 3.67 -6.82
CA MET A 92 2.59 3.88 -6.45
C MET A 92 3.49 4.14 -7.67
N LEU A 93 3.26 3.47 -8.80
CA LEU A 93 3.95 3.78 -10.05
C LEU A 93 3.60 5.17 -10.59
N ALA A 94 2.34 5.58 -10.50
CA ALA A 94 1.89 6.87 -11.00
C ALA A 94 2.38 8.05 -10.13
N ASN A 95 2.62 7.81 -8.83
CA ASN A 95 3.08 8.80 -7.85
C ASN A 95 4.54 8.59 -7.41
N TYR A 96 5.34 7.86 -8.20
CA TYR A 96 6.63 7.30 -7.78
C TYR A 96 7.61 8.31 -7.16
N ASP A 97 7.61 9.56 -7.61
CA ASP A 97 8.50 10.59 -7.06
C ASP A 97 8.16 11.00 -5.61
N ASN A 98 7.00 10.61 -5.09
CA ASN A 98 6.49 10.99 -3.77
C ASN A 98 6.19 9.79 -2.85
N ILE A 99 6.50 8.56 -3.27
CA ILE A 99 6.25 7.37 -2.44
C ILE A 99 7.48 7.00 -1.62
N ASP A 100 7.28 6.07 -0.70
CA ASP A 100 8.36 5.30 -0.10
C ASP A 100 8.90 4.24 -1.10
N GLU A 101 10.02 4.58 -1.77
CA GLU A 101 10.66 3.68 -2.75
C GLU A 101 11.11 2.35 -2.11
N LEU A 102 11.57 2.36 -0.86
CA LEU A 102 12.07 1.15 -0.21
C LEU A 102 10.94 0.17 0.07
N ALA A 103 9.86 0.64 0.71
CA ALA A 103 8.68 -0.18 0.96
C ALA A 103 8.09 -0.73 -0.35
N PHE A 104 8.11 0.07 -1.42
CA PHE A 104 7.61 -0.35 -2.73
C PHE A 104 8.49 -1.42 -3.40
N LEU A 105 9.81 -1.24 -3.41
CA LEU A 105 10.74 -2.22 -3.99
C LEU A 105 10.71 -3.53 -3.21
N GLU A 106 10.65 -3.48 -1.89
CA GLU A 106 10.50 -4.66 -1.05
C GLU A 106 9.19 -5.39 -1.36
N SER A 107 8.09 -4.66 -1.50
CA SER A 107 6.79 -5.25 -1.86
C SER A 107 6.80 -5.95 -3.21
N LEU A 108 7.44 -5.36 -4.22
CA LEU A 108 7.61 -5.99 -5.52
C LEU A 108 8.48 -7.25 -5.42
N SER A 109 9.53 -7.23 -4.59
CA SER A 109 10.38 -8.38 -4.32
C SER A 109 9.58 -9.52 -3.67
N ASN A 110 8.86 -9.22 -2.59
CA ASN A 110 8.02 -10.18 -1.87
C ASN A 110 6.94 -10.78 -2.77
N TYR A 111 6.31 -9.94 -3.59
CA TYR A 111 5.37 -10.41 -4.60
C TYR A 111 6.01 -11.41 -5.56
N TYR A 112 7.14 -11.07 -6.15
CA TYR A 112 7.85 -11.91 -7.13
C TYR A 112 8.17 -13.29 -6.56
N PHE A 113 8.80 -13.35 -5.38
CA PHE A 113 9.18 -14.60 -4.75
C PHE A 113 7.97 -15.44 -4.29
N SER A 114 6.89 -14.77 -3.86
CA SER A 114 5.64 -15.46 -3.50
C SER A 114 4.83 -15.94 -4.70
N ASN A 115 5.11 -15.43 -5.90
CA ASN A 115 4.41 -15.75 -7.15
C ASN A 115 5.27 -16.53 -8.14
N ASN A 116 6.00 -17.54 -7.66
CA ASN A 116 6.83 -18.43 -8.49
C ASN A 116 7.90 -17.69 -9.32
N ASN A 117 8.50 -16.65 -8.76
CA ASN A 117 9.48 -15.82 -9.46
C ASN A 117 8.90 -15.20 -10.75
N SER A 118 7.68 -14.66 -10.66
CA SER A 118 7.02 -14.01 -11.80
C SER A 118 6.19 -12.80 -11.38
N PHE A 119 6.07 -11.86 -12.33
CA PHE A 119 5.19 -10.70 -12.27
C PHE A 119 3.96 -10.83 -13.17
N ASP A 120 3.76 -11.97 -13.85
CA ASP A 120 2.80 -12.13 -14.95
C ASP A 120 1.33 -11.90 -14.54
N ASN A 121 1.02 -12.03 -13.24
CA ASN A 121 -0.32 -11.82 -12.71
C ASN A 121 -0.61 -10.34 -12.36
N LEU A 122 0.38 -9.45 -12.46
CA LEU A 122 0.18 -8.00 -12.29
C LEU A 122 -0.39 -7.37 -13.56
N VAL A 123 -1.42 -6.55 -13.39
CA VAL A 123 -2.00 -5.74 -14.46
C VAL A 123 -1.50 -4.30 -14.31
N ILE A 124 -0.50 -3.95 -15.11
CA ILE A 124 0.12 -2.61 -15.08
C ILE A 124 -0.50 -1.72 -16.14
N ASN A 125 -0.91 -0.51 -15.74
CA ASN A 125 -1.46 0.49 -16.64
C ASN A 125 -0.44 0.84 -17.73
N PRO A 126 -0.86 1.03 -19.00
CA PRO A 126 0.07 1.29 -20.11
C PRO A 126 1.07 2.43 -19.87
N LYS A 127 0.63 3.50 -19.20
CA LYS A 127 1.46 4.65 -18.83
C LYS A 127 2.58 4.31 -17.83
N ASN A 128 2.39 3.26 -17.02
CA ASN A 128 3.29 2.86 -15.94
C ASN A 128 4.28 1.74 -16.35
N ILE A 129 4.08 1.08 -17.50
CA ILE A 129 4.89 -0.08 -17.95
C ILE A 129 6.38 0.26 -18.03
N GLY A 130 6.72 1.47 -18.50
CA GLY A 130 8.11 1.90 -18.64
C GLY A 130 8.86 1.91 -17.30
N LEU A 131 8.25 2.56 -16.29
CA LEU A 131 8.80 2.61 -14.94
C LEU A 131 8.80 1.22 -14.27
N PHE A 132 7.68 0.48 -14.39
CA PHE A 132 7.57 -0.86 -13.82
C PHE A 132 8.70 -1.79 -14.30
N ASN A 133 9.03 -1.77 -15.59
CA ASN A 133 10.12 -2.57 -16.15
C ASN A 133 11.51 -2.18 -15.60
N GLN A 134 11.71 -0.94 -15.15
CA GLN A 134 12.96 -0.54 -14.50
C GLN A 134 13.00 -1.02 -13.05
N LEU A 135 11.89 -0.92 -12.33
CA LEU A 135 11.81 -1.26 -10.92
C LEU A 135 11.81 -2.76 -10.67
N LYS A 136 11.21 -3.57 -11.57
CA LYS A 136 11.18 -5.03 -11.40
C LYS A 136 12.58 -5.64 -11.32
N GLU A 137 13.53 -5.12 -12.10
CA GLU A 137 14.92 -5.60 -12.07
C GLU A 137 15.60 -5.26 -10.74
N LYS A 138 15.34 -4.07 -10.19
CA LYS A 138 15.80 -3.69 -8.85
C LYS A 138 15.17 -4.61 -7.80
N ALA A 139 13.85 -4.82 -7.87
CA ALA A 139 13.09 -5.63 -6.91
C ALA A 139 13.58 -7.08 -6.85
N ILE A 140 13.88 -7.72 -7.99
CA ILE A 140 14.43 -9.09 -8.04
C ILE A 140 15.74 -9.22 -7.25
N THR A 141 16.53 -8.15 -7.22
CA THR A 141 17.83 -8.11 -6.51
C THR A 141 17.76 -7.47 -5.13
N TYR A 142 16.58 -7.10 -4.63
CA TYR A 142 16.44 -6.31 -3.41
C TYR A 142 17.16 -6.93 -2.21
N TYR A 143 17.04 -8.24 -2.01
CA TYR A 143 17.69 -8.98 -0.91
C TYR A 143 19.11 -9.45 -1.20
N THR A 144 19.64 -9.19 -2.40
CA THR A 144 20.98 -9.61 -2.84
C THR A 144 21.91 -8.44 -3.14
N GLN A 145 21.45 -7.21 -2.94
CA GLN A 145 22.30 -6.03 -2.97
C GLN A 145 23.11 -5.96 -1.67
N ASP A 146 24.44 -6.11 -1.81
CA ASP A 146 25.45 -5.94 -0.75
C ASP A 146 25.66 -4.45 -0.39
#